data_AF-A0A813ESK8-F1
#
_entry.id   AF-A0A813ESK8-F1
#
_cell.length_a   1.000
_cell.length_b   1.000
_cell.length_c   1.000
_cell.angle_alpha   90.00
_cell.angle_beta   90.00
_cell.angle_gamma   90.00
#
_symmetry.space_group_name_H-M   'P 1'
#
loop_
_entity.id
_entity.type
_entity.pdbx_description
1 polymer ?
#
loop_
_entity_poly.entity_id
_entity_poly.type
_entity_poly.pdbx_seq_one_letter_code
_entity_poly.pdbx_strand_id
1 'polypeptide(L)'
;AMSRAISREAFLRDLQWCPRNFLHRYRLAFKDLDDIPREAIAPLPDDLRGALDKLEPLDPWSASVVSQWMDPTWRCKAWNDIDVMPKEIADENIQKEKLERFPDGREPFEVREKRVDPFDAKRYTLAQLIEKYNGVYSEADVKSYWKHAMTPNEYKAVD
;
A
#
# COMPACT_ATOMS: atom_id res chain seq x y z
N ALA A 1 5.43 -14.19 -6.11
CA ALA A 1 4.85 -12.89 -5.73
C ALA A 1 4.89 -11.98 -6.95
N MET A 2 3.76 -11.71 -7.60
CA MET A 2 3.72 -10.86 -8.80
C MET A 2 3.61 -9.40 -8.38
N SER A 3 4.64 -8.59 -8.61
CA SER A 3 4.53 -7.14 -8.52
C SER A 3 3.57 -6.67 -9.61
N ARG A 4 2.49 -5.99 -9.25
CA ARG A 4 1.71 -5.20 -10.21
C ARG A 4 2.66 -4.21 -10.88
N ALA A 5 2.93 -4.38 -12.18
CA ALA A 5 3.63 -3.37 -12.95
C ALA A 5 2.79 -2.08 -12.93
N ILE A 6 3.38 -1.00 -12.44
CA ILE A 6 2.80 0.34 -12.50
C ILE A 6 2.63 0.69 -13.99
N SER A 7 1.47 1.24 -14.38
CA SER A 7 1.26 1.61 -15.79
C SER A 7 2.27 2.69 -16.20
N ARG A 8 2.64 2.72 -17.49
CA ARG A 8 3.59 3.71 -18.02
C ARG A 8 3.15 5.15 -17.72
N GLU A 9 1.85 5.40 -17.79
CA GLU A 9 1.26 6.71 -17.51
C GLU A 9 1.39 7.09 -16.03
N ALA A 10 1.21 6.12 -15.11
CA ALA A 10 1.41 6.35 -13.69
C ALA A 10 2.89 6.63 -13.38
N PHE A 11 3.80 5.83 -13.95
CA PHE A 11 5.24 6.06 -13.81
C PHE A 11 5.68 7.45 -14.30
N LEU A 12 5.18 7.91 -15.45
CA LEU A 12 5.51 9.23 -15.98
C LEU A 12 4.97 10.37 -15.12
N ARG A 13 3.80 10.20 -14.48
CA ARG A 13 3.30 11.17 -13.49
C ARG A 13 4.17 11.19 -12.24
N ASP A 14 4.56 10.02 -11.74
CA ASP A 14 5.42 9.91 -10.56
C ASP A 14 6.79 10.59 -10.80
N LEU A 15 7.35 10.47 -12.00
CA LEU A 15 8.59 11.17 -12.38
C LEU A 15 8.45 12.70 -12.42
N GLN A 16 7.28 13.24 -12.78
CA GLN A 16 7.03 14.67 -12.69
C GLN A 16 6.92 15.16 -11.24
N TRP A 17 6.46 14.28 -10.35
CA TRP A 17 6.31 14.57 -8.94
C TRP A 17 7.64 14.46 -8.18
N CYS A 18 8.40 13.38 -8.39
CA CYS A 18 9.75 13.18 -7.86
C CYS A 18 10.63 12.49 -8.92
N PRO A 19 11.67 13.15 -9.45
CA PRO A 19 12.46 12.61 -10.56
C PRO A 19 13.38 11.44 -10.16
N ARG A 20 13.44 11.11 -8.87
CA ARG A 20 14.29 10.04 -8.32
C ARG A 20 13.52 9.18 -7.32
N ASN A 21 14.07 8.00 -7.02
CA ASN A 21 13.58 7.18 -5.92
C ASN A 21 13.57 8.00 -4.63
N PHE A 22 12.49 7.87 -3.85
CA PHE A 22 12.30 8.58 -2.57
C PHE A 22 13.16 7.97 -1.45
N LEU A 23 14.47 7.89 -1.70
CA LEU A 23 15.46 7.29 -0.83
C LEU A 23 16.59 8.30 -0.63
N HIS A 24 16.79 8.69 0.63
CA HIS A 24 17.84 9.63 1.03
C HIS A 24 18.59 9.10 2.24
N ARG A 25 19.92 9.03 2.14
CA ARG A 25 20.76 8.63 3.27
C ARG A 25 21.05 9.85 4.13
N TYR A 26 20.16 10.09 5.09
CA TYR A 26 20.24 11.24 5.98
C TYR A 26 21.43 11.17 6.96
N ARG A 27 21.75 9.98 7.47
CA ARG A 27 22.72 9.80 8.57
C ARG A 27 23.66 8.64 8.29
N LEU A 28 24.94 8.85 8.56
CA LEU A 28 25.96 7.80 8.61
C LEU A 28 26.71 7.93 9.94
N ALA A 29 26.65 6.89 10.77
CA ALA A 29 27.41 6.80 12.01
C ALA A 29 28.35 5.60 11.94
N PHE A 30 29.61 5.80 12.31
CA PHE A 30 30.66 4.78 12.28
C PHE A 30 31.73 5.09 13.32
N LYS A 31 32.64 4.15 13.58
CA LYS A 31 33.83 4.41 14.39
C LYS A 31 35.04 4.58 13.47
N ASP A 32 35.90 5.54 13.78
CA ASP A 32 37.15 5.72 13.03
C ASP A 32 38.23 4.71 13.47
N LEU A 33 39.47 4.90 13.00
CA LEU A 33 40.59 4.00 13.29
C LEU A 33 40.99 3.98 14.78
N ASP A 34 40.56 4.99 15.54
CA ASP A 34 40.84 5.13 16.97
C ASP A 34 39.63 4.69 17.83
N ASP A 35 38.66 3.98 17.23
CA ASP A 35 37.39 3.57 17.86
C ASP A 35 36.51 4.76 18.30
N ILE A 36 36.79 5.98 17.81
CA ILE A 36 36.03 7.18 18.15
C ILE A 36 34.75 7.23 17.30
N PRO A 37 33.56 7.37 17.90
CA PRO A 37 32.32 7.54 17.16
C PRO A 37 32.34 8.82 16.31
N ARG A 38 32.09 8.66 15.01
CA ARG A 38 31.91 9.73 14.02
C ARG A 38 30.51 9.68 13.44
N GLU A 39 30.00 10.85 13.11
CA GLU A 39 28.69 11.01 12.49
C GLU A 39 28.75 12.03 11.36
N ALA A 40 28.13 11.69 10.24
CA ALA A 40 27.89 12.59 9.13
C ALA A 40 26.37 12.69 8.88
N ILE A 41 25.88 13.92 8.73
CA ILE A 41 24.48 14.23 8.46
C ILE A 41 24.38 14.93 7.11
N ALA A 42 23.50 14.44 6.23
CA ALA A 42 23.17 15.06 4.97
C ALA A 42 21.70 15.53 5.01
N PRO A 43 21.42 16.85 5.05
CA PRO A 43 20.04 17.33 5.04
C PRO A 43 19.30 16.86 3.78
N LEU A 44 17.96 16.87 3.84
CA LEU A 44 17.14 16.56 2.67
C LEU A 44 17.51 17.50 1.50
N PRO A 45 17.72 17.01 0.28
CA PRO A 45 17.96 17.89 -0.85
C PRO A 45 16.67 18.58 -1.29
N ASP A 46 16.79 19.67 -2.06
CA ASP A 46 15.66 20.55 -2.39
C ASP A 46 14.56 19.87 -3.18
N ASP A 47 14.90 18.90 -4.02
CA ASP A 47 13.96 18.10 -4.80
C ASP A 47 13.02 17.29 -3.89
N LEU A 48 13.57 16.62 -2.87
CA LEU A 48 12.78 15.85 -1.91
C LEU A 48 12.00 16.76 -0.97
N ARG A 49 12.55 17.89 -0.56
CA ARG A 49 11.78 18.89 0.20
C ARG A 49 10.58 19.38 -0.60
N GLY A 50 10.78 19.72 -1.87
CA GLY A 50 9.69 20.16 -2.75
C GLY A 50 8.67 19.06 -3.06
N ALA A 51 9.06 17.78 -3.03
CA ALA A 51 8.13 16.67 -3.16
C ALA A 51 7.34 16.43 -1.85
N LEU A 52 7.99 16.50 -0.68
CA LEU A 52 7.35 16.41 0.64
C LEU A 52 6.37 17.57 0.88
N ASP A 53 6.69 18.78 0.43
CA ASP A 53 5.83 19.97 0.57
C ASP A 53 4.50 19.85 -0.19
N LYS A 54 4.44 18.97 -1.20
CA LYS A 54 3.23 18.67 -1.96
C LYS A 54 2.40 17.55 -1.34
N LEU A 55 2.87 16.89 -0.28
CA LEU A 55 2.13 15.83 0.39
C LEU A 55 1.13 16.46 1.37
N GLU A 56 -0.11 16.01 1.29
CA GLU A 56 -1.10 16.29 2.30
C GLU A 56 -1.05 15.20 3.37
N PRO A 57 -0.87 15.55 4.65
CA PRO A 57 -0.98 14.58 5.73
C PRO A 57 -2.37 13.96 5.76
N LEU A 58 -2.43 12.65 5.98
CA LEU A 58 -3.69 11.91 6.05
C LEU A 58 -4.50 12.23 7.31
N ASP A 59 -3.80 12.56 8.40
CA ASP A 59 -4.37 12.73 9.74
C ASP A 59 -3.46 13.64 10.60
N PRO A 60 -3.90 14.04 11.81
CA PRO A 60 -3.09 14.88 12.70
C PRO A 60 -1.75 14.27 13.13
N TRP A 61 -1.65 12.94 13.23
CA TRP A 61 -0.40 12.25 13.60
C TRP A 61 0.64 12.36 12.49
N SER A 62 0.28 11.99 11.27
CA SER A 62 1.12 12.15 10.08
C SER A 62 1.48 13.62 9.85
N ALA A 63 0.58 14.57 10.12
CA ALA A 63 0.87 16.00 10.04
C ALA A 63 1.95 16.43 11.03
N SER A 64 1.90 15.92 12.26
CA SER A 64 2.93 16.18 13.29
C SER A 64 4.30 15.63 12.86
N VAL A 65 4.34 14.40 12.32
CA VAL A 65 5.59 13.79 11.84
C VAL A 65 6.18 14.56 10.67
N VAL A 66 5.36 14.92 9.67
CA VAL A 66 5.83 15.71 8.52
C VAL A 66 6.35 17.07 8.96
N SER A 67 5.65 17.75 9.88
CA SER A 67 6.08 19.04 10.42
C SER A 67 7.45 18.96 11.10
N GLN A 68 7.71 17.88 11.85
CA GLN A 68 9.02 17.63 12.45
C GLN A 68 10.11 17.44 11.39
N TRP A 69 9.86 16.68 10.32
CA TRP A 69 10.84 16.47 9.26
C TRP A 69 11.17 17.73 8.46
N MET A 70 10.21 18.65 8.36
CA MET A 70 10.38 19.93 7.68
C MET A 70 11.13 20.97 8.53
N ASP A 71 11.26 20.74 9.85
CA ASP A 71 12.04 21.61 10.73
C ASP A 71 13.56 21.39 10.50
N PRO A 72 14.32 22.42 10.07
CA PRO A 72 15.76 22.30 9.83
C PRO A 72 16.57 22.00 11.10
N THR A 73 16.01 22.26 12.27
CA THR A 73 16.63 21.98 13.57
C THR A 73 16.37 20.55 14.05
N TRP A 74 15.40 19.86 13.43
CA TRP A 74 15.08 18.49 13.79
C TRP A 74 16.25 17.54 13.50
N ARG A 75 16.39 16.53 14.35
CA ARG A 75 17.40 15.48 14.25
C ARG A 75 16.72 14.13 14.36
N CYS A 76 17.04 13.21 13.46
CA CYS A 76 16.54 11.84 13.57
C CYS A 76 16.92 11.26 14.93
N LYS A 77 15.93 10.71 15.62
CA LYS A 77 16.12 9.87 16.80
C LYS A 77 16.92 8.61 16.43
N ALA A 78 17.50 7.94 17.43
CA ALA A 78 18.06 6.62 17.21
C ALA A 78 16.96 5.65 16.75
N TRP A 79 17.33 4.57 16.05
CA TRP A 79 16.36 3.62 15.50
C TRP A 79 15.36 3.11 16.55
N ASN A 80 15.83 2.84 17.77
CA ASN A 80 15.00 2.34 18.87
C ASN A 80 14.06 3.40 19.47
N ASP A 81 14.27 4.67 19.13
CA ASP A 81 13.53 5.81 19.67
C ASP A 81 12.63 6.45 18.60
N ILE A 82 12.56 5.87 17.39
CA ILE A 82 11.68 6.37 16.33
C ILE A 82 10.22 6.22 16.78
N ASP A 83 9.45 7.30 16.68
CA ASP A 83 8.02 7.26 16.97
C ASP A 83 7.33 6.41 15.90
N VAL A 84 6.91 5.21 16.28
CA VAL A 84 6.11 4.35 15.42
C VAL A 84 4.66 4.81 15.53
N MET A 85 3.98 4.92 14.38
CA MET A 85 2.55 5.22 14.36
C MET A 85 1.79 4.20 15.23
N PRO A 86 0.95 4.64 16.18
CA PRO A 86 0.12 3.75 16.96
C PRO A 86 -0.69 2.82 16.07
N LYS A 87 -0.78 1.55 16.44
CA LYS A 87 -1.42 0.53 15.61
C LYS A 87 -2.88 0.88 15.33
N GLU A 88 -3.56 1.48 16.30
CA GLU A 88 -4.96 1.87 16.23
C GLU A 88 -5.17 2.93 15.14
N ILE A 89 -4.30 3.94 15.09
CA ILE A 89 -4.33 4.98 14.05
C ILE A 89 -4.03 4.36 12.67
N ALA A 90 -3.03 3.47 12.60
CA ALA A 90 -2.70 2.78 11.35
C ALA A 90 -3.86 1.93 10.84
N ASP A 91 -4.51 1.15 11.71
CA ASP A 91 -5.66 0.31 11.38
C ASP A 91 -6.84 1.19 10.92
N GLU A 92 -7.14 2.30 11.62
CA GLU A 92 -8.18 3.25 11.21
C GLU A 92 -7.93 3.84 9.83
N ASN A 93 -6.70 4.26 9.54
CA ASN A 93 -6.32 4.82 8.24
C ASN A 93 -6.46 3.79 7.11
N ILE A 94 -6.03 2.55 7.35
CA ILE A 94 -6.20 1.45 6.40
C ILE A 94 -7.68 1.20 6.12
N GLN A 95 -8.54 1.24 7.15
CA GLN A 95 -9.98 1.07 6.96
C GLN A 95 -10.61 2.24 6.19
N LYS A 96 -10.21 3.48 6.47
CA LYS A 96 -10.67 4.67 5.72
C LYS A 96 -10.28 4.58 4.25
N GLU A 97 -9.02 4.28 3.93
CA GLU A 97 -8.56 4.11 2.55
C GLU A 97 -9.35 2.98 1.86
N LYS A 98 -9.57 1.85 2.55
CA LYS A 98 -10.37 0.74 2.01
C LYS A 98 -11.80 1.17 1.70
N LEU A 99 -12.45 1.91 2.60
CA LEU A 99 -13.81 2.38 2.42
C LEU A 99 -13.92 3.41 1.29
N GLU A 100 -12.98 4.34 1.18
CA GLU A 100 -12.95 5.33 0.09
C GLU A 100 -12.70 4.67 -1.27
N ARG A 101 -11.80 3.69 -1.31
CA ARG A 101 -11.42 3.00 -2.54
C ARG A 101 -12.47 1.98 -2.98
N PHE A 102 -13.17 1.37 -2.03
CA PHE A 102 -14.21 0.36 -2.23
C PHE A 102 -15.46 0.69 -1.38
N PRO A 103 -16.24 1.72 -1.78
CA PRO A 103 -17.39 2.19 -1.00
C PRO A 103 -18.53 1.15 -0.93
N ASP A 104 -18.55 0.21 -1.88
CA ASP A 104 -19.48 -0.94 -1.89
C ASP A 104 -18.97 -2.13 -1.08
N GLY A 105 -17.81 -2.00 -0.43
CA GLY A 105 -17.15 -3.04 0.36
C GLY A 105 -16.59 -4.20 -0.46
N ARG A 106 -16.62 -4.13 -1.80
CA ARG A 106 -16.13 -5.20 -2.68
C ARG A 106 -14.68 -4.92 -3.06
N GLU A 107 -13.79 -5.83 -2.70
CA GLU A 107 -12.40 -5.68 -3.10
C GLU A 107 -12.27 -5.77 -4.64
N PRO A 108 -11.34 -5.02 -5.27
CA PRO A 108 -11.28 -4.92 -6.73
C PRO A 108 -10.83 -6.23 -7.36
N PHE A 109 -10.23 -7.12 -6.56
CA PHE A 109 -9.94 -8.47 -6.97
C PHE A 109 -11.24 -9.30 -7.11
N GLU A 110 -12.22 -9.16 -6.21
CA GLU A 110 -13.49 -9.90 -6.26
C GLU A 110 -14.34 -9.53 -7.49
N VAL A 111 -14.31 -8.25 -7.87
CA VAL A 111 -15.06 -7.74 -9.04
C VAL A 111 -14.48 -8.26 -10.36
N ARG A 112 -13.15 -8.46 -10.43
CA ARG A 112 -12.44 -8.84 -11.66
C ARG A 112 -12.11 -10.33 -11.74
N GLU A 113 -11.98 -10.99 -10.60
CA GLU A 113 -11.69 -12.42 -10.53
C GLU A 113 -12.85 -13.20 -11.12
N LYS A 114 -12.54 -14.09 -12.05
CA LYS A 114 -13.48 -15.09 -12.56
C LYS A 114 -13.01 -16.46 -12.11
N ARG A 115 -13.91 -17.25 -11.53
CA ARG A 115 -13.66 -18.64 -11.13
C ARG A 115 -14.54 -19.58 -11.94
N VAL A 116 -14.10 -20.83 -12.09
CA VAL A 116 -14.88 -21.87 -12.78
C VAL A 116 -15.73 -22.60 -11.75
N ASP A 117 -17.03 -22.68 -12.02
CA ASP A 117 -18.00 -23.45 -11.22
C ASP A 117 -17.83 -24.95 -11.56
N PRO A 118 -17.52 -25.83 -10.59
CA PRO A 118 -17.36 -27.26 -10.83
C PRO A 118 -18.65 -27.97 -11.30
N PHE A 119 -19.83 -27.40 -11.10
CA PHE A 119 -21.10 -28.05 -11.48
C PHE A 119 -21.49 -27.82 -12.94
N ASP A 120 -21.22 -26.62 -13.48
CA ASP A 120 -21.60 -26.28 -14.86
C ASP A 120 -20.41 -25.92 -15.77
N ALA A 121 -19.19 -25.94 -15.23
CA ALA A 121 -17.95 -25.59 -15.91
C ALA A 121 -17.92 -24.16 -16.49
N LYS A 122 -18.82 -23.26 -16.06
CA LYS A 122 -18.87 -21.86 -16.50
C LYS A 122 -18.06 -20.96 -15.58
N ARG A 123 -17.74 -19.78 -16.11
CA ARG A 123 -16.98 -18.75 -15.40
C ARG A 123 -17.91 -17.68 -14.87
N TYR A 124 -17.78 -17.40 -13.59
CA TYR A 124 -18.52 -16.36 -12.91
C TYR A 124 -17.57 -15.39 -12.22
N THR A 125 -17.93 -14.12 -12.12
CA THR A 125 -17.46 -13.26 -11.02
C THR A 125 -18.27 -13.55 -9.77
N LEU A 126 -17.79 -13.16 -8.58
CA LEU A 126 -18.54 -13.36 -7.34
C LEU A 126 -19.93 -12.70 -7.42
N ALA A 127 -20.03 -11.52 -8.03
CA ALA A 127 -21.30 -10.82 -8.23
C ALA A 127 -22.27 -11.62 -9.10
N GLN A 128 -21.80 -12.19 -10.22
CA GLN A 128 -22.62 -13.02 -11.08
C GLN A 128 -23.05 -14.33 -10.40
N LEU A 129 -22.20 -14.87 -9.53
CA LEU A 129 -22.50 -16.07 -8.77
C LEU A 129 -23.56 -15.79 -7.69
N ILE A 130 -23.45 -14.67 -6.98
CA ILE A 130 -24.46 -14.21 -6.01
C ILE A 130 -25.81 -14.02 -6.70
N GLU A 131 -25.83 -13.43 -7.89
CA GLU A 131 -27.05 -13.26 -8.67
C GLU A 131 -27.65 -14.61 -9.12
N LYS A 132 -26.81 -15.54 -9.61
CA LYS A 132 -27.23 -16.89 -10.02
C LYS A 132 -27.89 -17.68 -8.88
N TYR A 133 -27.37 -17.55 -7.66
CA TYR A 133 -27.82 -18.31 -6.48
C TYR A 133 -28.69 -17.49 -5.52
N ASN A 134 -29.08 -16.28 -5.91
CA ASN A 134 -29.91 -15.41 -5.10
C ASN A 134 -31.26 -16.06 -4.78
N GLY A 135 -31.66 -16.03 -3.52
CA GLY A 135 -32.91 -16.64 -3.03
C GLY A 135 -32.85 -18.17 -2.84
N VAL A 136 -31.78 -18.84 -3.26
CA VAL A 136 -31.58 -20.28 -3.03
C VAL A 136 -30.60 -20.53 -1.88
N TYR A 137 -29.53 -19.73 -1.83
CA TYR A 137 -28.50 -19.80 -0.80
C TYR A 137 -28.27 -18.41 -0.20
N SER A 138 -27.78 -18.36 1.05
CA SER A 138 -27.40 -17.09 1.65
C SER A 138 -26.15 -16.53 0.96
N GLU A 139 -25.97 -15.20 0.97
CA GLU A 139 -24.77 -14.59 0.39
C GLU A 139 -23.48 -15.13 1.05
N ALA A 140 -23.53 -15.45 2.34
CA ALA A 140 -22.42 -16.07 3.07
C ALA A 140 -22.08 -17.48 2.53
N ASP A 141 -23.10 -18.29 2.23
CA ASP A 141 -22.92 -19.63 1.65
C ASP A 141 -22.35 -19.54 0.23
N VAL A 142 -22.85 -18.61 -0.58
CA VAL A 142 -22.34 -18.38 -1.94
C VAL A 142 -20.88 -17.90 -1.92
N LYS A 143 -20.52 -17.00 -0.98
CA LYS A 143 -19.13 -16.58 -0.77
C LYS A 143 -18.23 -17.72 -0.31
N SER A 144 -18.73 -18.57 0.60
CA SER A 144 -18.01 -19.77 1.04
C SER A 144 -17.76 -20.73 -0.13
N TYR A 145 -18.80 -20.99 -0.94
CA TYR A 145 -18.72 -21.82 -2.12
C TYR A 145 -17.73 -21.26 -3.17
N TRP A 146 -17.78 -19.96 -3.45
CA TRP A 146 -16.81 -19.25 -4.30
C TRP A 146 -15.36 -19.47 -3.83
N LYS A 147 -15.12 -19.37 -2.52
CA LYS A 147 -13.78 -19.44 -1.93
C LYS A 147 -13.21 -20.85 -1.92
N HIS A 148 -14.04 -21.85 -1.63
CA HIS A 148 -13.59 -23.20 -1.27
C HIS A 148 -13.88 -24.28 -2.33
N ALA A 149 -14.90 -24.10 -3.16
CA ALA A 149 -15.30 -25.11 -4.15
C ALA A 149 -14.99 -24.72 -5.59
N MET A 150 -15.00 -23.43 -5.91
CA MET A 150 -14.70 -22.96 -7.26
C MET A 150 -13.20 -22.84 -7.51
N THR A 151 -12.77 -23.24 -8.71
CA THR A 151 -11.36 -23.15 -9.09
C THR A 151 -11.02 -21.75 -9.60
N PRO A 152 -9.94 -21.12 -9.09
CA PRO A 152 -9.39 -19.93 -9.70
C PRO A 152 -9.12 -20.19 -11.17
N ASN A 153 -9.48 -19.26 -12.05
CA ASN A 153 -9.11 -19.39 -13.44
C ASN A 153 -7.58 -19.37 -13.53
N GLU A 154 -6.97 -20.54 -13.75
CA GLU A 154 -5.55 -20.66 -14.01
C GLU A 154 -5.20 -19.74 -15.18
N TYR A 155 -4.37 -18.74 -14.90
CA TYR A 155 -3.51 -18.20 -15.94
C TYR A 155 -2.58 -19.37 -16.29
N LYS A 156 -2.84 -20.05 -17.41
CA LYS A 156 -1.76 -20.78 -18.07
C LYS A 156 -0.67 -19.74 -18.32
N ALA A 157 0.44 -19.85 -17.60
CA ALA A 157 1.67 -19.24 -18.05
C ALA A 157 1.84 -19.75 -19.49
N VAL A 158 1.77 -18.83 -20.44
CA VAL A 158 2.19 -19.13 -21.80
C VAL A 158 3.69 -19.33 -21.67
N ASP A 159 4.14 -20.57 -21.86
CA ASP A 159 5.56 -20.91 -21.95
C ASP A 159 6.26 -20.08 -23.03
#